data_AF-A0A914YHT6-F1
#
_entry.id   AF-A0A914YHT6-F1
#
_cell.length_a   1.000
_cell.length_b   1.000
_cell.length_c   1.000
_cell.angle_alpha   90.00
_cell.angle_beta   90.00
_cell.angle_gamma   90.00
#
_symmetry.space_group_name_H-M   'P 1'
#
loop_
_entity.id
_entity.type
_entity.pdbx_description
1 polymer ?
#
loop_
_entity_poly.entity_id
_entity_poly.type
_entity_poly.pdbx_seq_one_letter_code
_entity_poly.pdbx_strand_id
1 'polypeptide(L)'
;MSLLNIIMELKKCCNHPYLFNKASVEAPKHPNGAYEGNAMVKAAGKFVLMQKMLRNLYNEKHRVLIFSQMTRMLDVMEEFCEFEGYKYERIDGSITGQHRQEAIDRFNDDHKQ
;
A
#
# COMPACT_ATOMS: atom_id res chain seq x y z
N MET A 1 -3.53 19.31 22.20
CA MET A 1 -2.94 18.67 21.01
C MET A 1 -1.61 19.33 20.73
N SER A 2 -0.50 18.58 20.72
CA SER A 2 0.82 19.12 20.37
C SER A 2 0.92 19.38 18.85
N LEU A 3 1.69 20.39 18.43
CA LEU A 3 1.96 20.71 17.02
C LEU A 3 2.52 19.50 16.25
N LEU A 4 3.35 18.67 16.91
CA LEU A 4 3.87 17.43 16.33
C LEU A 4 2.76 16.46 15.92
N ASN A 5 1.70 16.36 16.73
CA ASN A 5 0.56 15.49 16.42
C ASN A 5 -0.23 16.04 15.22
N ILE A 6 -0.38 17.37 15.12
CA ILE A 6 -1.06 18.00 13.98
C ILE A 6 -0.31 17.68 12.69
N ILE A 7 1.02 17.85 12.67
CA ILE A 7 1.85 17.52 11.50
C ILE A 7 1.70 16.04 11.13
N MET A 8 1.67 15.14 12.11
CA MET A 8 1.48 13.71 11.86
C MET A 8 0.10 13.40 11.26
N GLU A 9 -0.98 14.02 11.74
CA GLU A 9 -2.31 13.86 11.14
C GLU A 9 -2.37 14.44 9.72
N LEU A 10 -1.74 15.59 9.46
CA LEU A 10 -1.65 16.15 8.12
C LEU A 10 -0.89 15.23 7.16
N LYS A 11 0.22 14.61 7.61
CA LYS A 11 0.95 13.61 6.82
C LYS A 11 0.07 12.40 6.47
N LYS A 12 -0.76 11.92 7.40
CA LYS A 12 -1.72 10.84 7.13
C LYS A 12 -2.74 11.25 6.07
N CYS A 13 -3.32 12.45 6.20
CA CYS A 13 -4.26 12.99 5.24
C CYS A 13 -3.68 13.07 3.81
N CYS A 14 -2.43 13.54 3.69
CA CYS A 14 -1.74 13.59 2.41
C CYS A 14 -1.39 12.21 1.81
N ASN A 15 -1.41 11.14 2.61
CA ASN A 15 -1.11 9.79 2.17
C ASN A 15 -2.38 9.04 1.75
N HIS A 16 -3.30 8.83 2.69
CA HIS A 16 -4.56 8.15 2.43
C HIS A 16 -5.57 8.42 3.58
N PRO A 17 -6.84 8.73 3.30
CA PRO A 17 -7.84 8.95 4.36
C PRO A 17 -8.08 7.72 5.23
N TYR A 18 -7.90 6.50 4.71
CA TYR A 18 -8.08 5.27 5.52
C TYR A 18 -7.00 5.07 6.60
N LEU A 19 -5.99 5.94 6.67
CA LEU A 19 -5.10 6.02 7.84
C LEU A 19 -5.81 6.59 9.08
N PHE A 20 -6.97 7.22 8.92
CA PHE A 20 -7.85 7.63 10.00
C PHE A 20 -8.90 6.55 10.29
N ASN A 21 -9.05 6.17 11.56
CA ASN A 21 -9.95 5.09 11.95
C ASN A 21 -11.41 5.32 11.52
N LYS A 22 -11.92 6.55 11.67
CA LYS A 22 -13.30 6.87 11.27
C LYS A 22 -13.52 6.65 9.77
N ALA A 23 -12.64 7.21 8.94
CA ALA A 23 -12.72 7.06 7.50
C ALA A 23 -12.53 5.59 7.04
N SER A 24 -11.69 4.81 7.73
CA SER A 24 -11.51 3.37 7.47
C SER A 24 -12.75 2.54 7.82
N VAL A 25 -13.49 2.91 8.86
CA VAL A 25 -14.75 2.25 9.24
C VAL A 25 -15.88 2.60 8.27
N GLU A 26 -15.95 3.85 7.84
CA GLU A 26 -16.95 4.37 6.90
C GLU A 26 -16.65 4.02 5.43
N ALA A 27 -15.43 3.53 5.14
CA ALA A 27 -15.03 3.14 3.81
C ALA A 27 -15.94 2.05 3.23
N PRO A 28 -16.30 2.13 1.94
CA PRO A 28 -16.98 1.03 1.25
C PRO A 28 -16.13 -0.24 1.31
N LYS A 29 -16.74 -1.35 1.73
CA LYS A 29 -16.10 -2.66 1.89
C LYS A 29 -16.96 -3.75 1.29
N HIS A 30 -16.30 -4.80 0.81
CA HIS A 30 -16.95 -6.05 0.45
C HIS A 30 -17.42 -6.82 1.70
N PRO A 31 -18.34 -7.79 1.58
CA PRO A 31 -18.82 -8.59 2.72
C PRO A 31 -17.72 -9.34 3.48
N ASN A 32 -16.58 -9.62 2.84
CA ASN A 32 -15.41 -10.23 3.48
C ASN A 32 -14.55 -9.24 4.29
N GLY A 33 -14.91 -7.95 4.30
CA GLY A 33 -14.22 -6.90 5.04
C GLY A 33 -13.12 -6.15 4.27
N ALA A 34 -12.74 -6.60 3.07
CA ALA A 34 -11.76 -5.91 2.23
C ALA A 34 -12.33 -4.58 1.70
N TYR A 35 -11.50 -3.55 1.53
CA TYR A 35 -11.96 -2.31 0.91
C TYR A 35 -12.46 -2.56 -0.52
N GLU A 36 -13.48 -1.81 -0.91
CA GLU A 36 -13.87 -1.74 -2.32
C GLU A 36 -12.79 -0.98 -3.09
N GLY A 37 -12.08 -1.66 -3.97
CA GLY A 37 -10.82 -1.15 -4.52
C GLY A 37 -10.95 0.14 -5.33
N ASN A 38 -12.04 0.35 -6.08
CA ASN A 38 -12.23 1.61 -6.80
C ASN A 38 -12.48 2.78 -5.85
N ALA A 39 -13.24 2.59 -4.78
CA ALA A 39 -13.44 3.60 -3.75
C ALA A 39 -12.12 3.95 -3.04
N MET A 40 -11.33 2.94 -2.68
CA MET A 40 -10.00 3.13 -2.09
C MET A 40 -9.09 3.95 -3.01
N VAL A 41 -8.96 3.57 -4.29
CA VAL A 41 -8.11 4.29 -5.24
C VAL A 41 -8.56 5.73 -5.42
N LYS A 42 -9.87 5.98 -5.56
CA LYS A 42 -10.41 7.33 -5.75
C LYS A 42 -10.32 8.20 -4.50
N ALA A 43 -10.19 7.61 -3.31
CA ALA A 43 -10.09 8.35 -2.05
C ALA A 43 -8.75 9.08 -1.88
N ALA A 44 -7.71 8.75 -2.65
CA ALA A 44 -6.41 9.39 -2.56
C ALA A 44 -5.77 9.66 -3.94
N GLY A 45 -5.40 10.92 -4.21
CA GLY A 45 -4.77 11.30 -5.49
C GLY A 45 -3.46 10.57 -5.79
N LYS A 46 -2.69 10.20 -4.75
CA LYS A 46 -1.50 9.35 -4.91
C LYS A 46 -1.84 7.99 -5.52
N PHE A 47 -2.94 7.37 -5.10
CA PHE A 47 -3.37 6.06 -5.59
C PHE A 47 -3.91 6.14 -7.01
N VAL A 48 -4.67 7.19 -7.34
CA VAL A 48 -5.13 7.42 -8.71
C VAL A 48 -3.96 7.51 -9.69
N LEU A 49 -2.89 8.24 -9.33
CA LEU A 49 -1.70 8.36 -10.16
C LEU A 49 -0.90 7.05 -10.19
N MET A 50 -0.66 6.48 -9.01
CA MET A 50 0.11 5.23 -8.85
C MET A 50 -0.53 4.08 -9.63
N GLN A 51 -1.85 3.93 -9.64
CA GLN A 51 -2.55 2.91 -10.43
C GLN A 51 -2.24 3.03 -11.93
N LYS A 52 -2.27 4.25 -12.47
CA LYS A 52 -1.93 4.48 -13.89
C LYS A 52 -0.47 4.15 -14.18
N MET A 53 0.44 4.56 -13.31
CA MET A 53 1.87 4.29 -13.47
C MET A 53 2.17 2.80 -13.37
N LEU A 54 1.65 2.12 -12.35
CA LEU A 54 1.91 0.70 -12.11
C LEU A 54 1.31 -0.19 -13.18
N ARG A 55 0.13 0.14 -13.75
CA ARG A 55 -0.41 -0.61 -14.90
C ARG A 55 0.52 -0.57 -16.10
N ASN A 56 1.09 0.59 -16.41
CA ASN A 56 2.06 0.71 -17.51
C ASN A 56 3.33 -0.09 -17.22
N LEU A 57 3.92 0.10 -16.03
CA LEU A 57 5.12 -0.61 -15.60
C LEU A 57 4.93 -2.14 -15.56
N TYR A 58 3.76 -2.60 -15.13
CA TYR A 58 3.40 -4.02 -15.10
C TYR A 58 3.29 -4.61 -16.50
N ASN A 59 2.69 -3.89 -17.45
CA ASN A 59 2.62 -4.30 -18.85
C ASN A 59 4.01 -4.38 -19.50
N GLU A 60 4.91 -3.48 -19.12
CA GLU A 60 6.31 -3.42 -19.56
C GLU A 60 7.24 -4.38 -18.77
N LYS A 61 6.68 -5.17 -17.84
CA LYS A 61 7.42 -6.15 -17.02
C LYS A 61 8.50 -5.54 -16.12
N HIS A 62 8.28 -4.31 -15.65
CA HIS A 62 9.13 -3.68 -14.65
C HIS A 62 8.81 -4.16 -13.23
N ARG A 63 9.87 -4.32 -12.42
CA ARG A 63 9.77 -4.53 -10.96
C ARG A 63 9.83 -3.18 -10.26
N VAL A 64 8.93 -2.94 -9.30
CA VAL A 64 8.80 -1.65 -8.60
C VAL A 64 8.99 -1.83 -7.10
N LEU A 65 9.77 -0.94 -6.49
CA LEU A 65 9.91 -0.84 -5.04
C LEU A 65 9.16 0.40 -4.55
N ILE A 66 8.26 0.22 -3.57
CA ILE A 66 7.47 1.31 -2.97
C ILE A 66 7.88 1.46 -1.51
N PHE A 67 8.24 2.68 -1.12
CA PHE A 67 8.66 3.00 0.24
C PHE A 67 7.61 3.85 0.95
N SER A 68 7.34 3.54 2.22
CA SER A 68 6.48 4.33 3.09
C SER A 68 7.08 4.44 4.49
N GLN A 69 6.90 5.59 5.14
CA GLN A 69 7.32 5.80 6.53
C GLN A 69 6.31 5.23 7.55
N MET A 70 5.08 4.93 7.13
CA MET A 70 4.00 4.48 8.02
C MET A 70 3.65 3.02 7.72
N THR A 71 3.80 2.13 8.70
CA THR A 71 3.44 0.70 8.55
C THR A 71 1.97 0.52 8.14
N ARG A 72 1.04 1.29 8.73
CA ARG A 72 -0.37 1.25 8.33
C ARG A 72 -0.64 1.65 6.88
N MET A 73 0.26 2.42 6.28
CA MET A 73 0.15 2.76 4.87
C MET A 73 0.57 1.58 3.99
N LEU A 74 1.46 0.70 4.48
CA LEU A 74 1.78 -0.55 3.80
C LEU A 74 0.57 -1.49 3.81
N ASP A 75 -0.20 -1.56 4.89
CA ASP A 75 -1.46 -2.33 4.92
C ASP A 75 -2.43 -1.89 3.80
N VAL A 76 -2.61 -0.57 3.62
CA VAL A 76 -3.44 -0.02 2.52
C VAL A 76 -2.85 -0.32 1.14
N MET A 77 -1.52 -0.35 1.02
CA MET A 77 -0.86 -0.72 -0.24
C MET A 77 -1.04 -2.20 -0.58
N GLU A 78 -1.05 -3.09 0.42
CA GLU A 78 -1.33 -4.52 0.21
C GLU A 78 -2.74 -4.73 -0.34
N GLU A 79 -3.77 -4.12 0.27
CA GLU A 79 -5.14 -4.18 -0.25
C GLU A 79 -5.24 -3.63 -1.69
N PHE A 80 -4.45 -2.61 -2.02
CA PHE A 80 -4.37 -2.09 -3.39
C PHE A 80 -3.71 -3.07 -4.37
N CYS A 81 -2.61 -3.71 -3.98
CA CYS A 81 -1.96 -4.72 -4.80
C CYS A 81 -2.87 -5.94 -5.00
N GLU A 82 -3.56 -6.40 -3.96
CA GLU A 82 -4.55 -7.48 -4.05
C GLU A 82 -5.68 -7.12 -5.02
N PHE A 83 -6.23 -5.91 -4.92
CA PHE A 83 -7.27 -5.41 -5.82
C PHE A 83 -6.82 -5.34 -7.28
N GLU A 84 -5.61 -4.84 -7.55
CA GLU A 84 -5.06 -4.77 -8.91
C GLU A 84 -4.51 -6.12 -9.41
N GLY A 85 -4.44 -7.15 -8.56
CA GLY A 85 -3.90 -8.46 -8.89
C GLY A 85 -2.37 -8.50 -9.01
N TYR A 86 -1.67 -7.57 -8.34
CA TYR A 86 -0.20 -7.55 -8.31
C TYR A 86 0.33 -8.49 -7.22
N LYS A 87 1.28 -9.34 -7.59
CA LYS A 87 2.11 -10.06 -6.61
C LYS A 87 3.07 -9.06 -5.95
N TYR A 88 3.27 -9.20 -4.65
CA TYR A 88 4.13 -8.31 -3.88
C TYR A 88 4.84 -9.05 -2.75
N GLU A 89 5.89 -8.43 -2.22
CA GLU A 89 6.55 -8.80 -0.97
C GLU A 89 6.53 -7.57 -0.06
N ARG A 90 6.28 -7.79 1.24
CA ARG A 90 6.28 -6.73 2.25
C ARG A 90 7.48 -6.89 3.17
N ILE A 91 8.17 -5.77 3.43
CA ILE A 91 9.25 -5.71 4.40
C ILE A 91 9.00 -4.50 5.32
N ASP A 92 8.85 -4.74 6.62
CA ASP A 92 8.74 -3.70 7.64
C ASP A 92 9.54 -4.08 8.90
N GLY A 93 9.36 -3.30 9.97
CA GLY A 93 10.08 -3.50 11.24
C GLY A 93 9.65 -4.73 12.05
N SER A 94 8.54 -5.40 11.68
CA SER A 94 8.07 -6.60 12.37
C SER A 94 8.71 -7.89 11.84
N ILE A 95 9.33 -7.84 10.66
CA ILE A 95 9.87 -9.01 9.97
C ILE A 95 11.32 -9.29 10.44
N THR A 96 11.57 -10.54 10.83
CA THR A 96 12.90 -11.01 11.28
C THR A 96 13.92 -10.93 10.15
N GLY A 97 15.21 -10.89 10.51
CA GLY A 97 16.31 -10.82 9.52
C GLY A 97 16.27 -11.97 8.50
N GLN A 98 15.93 -13.19 8.95
CA GLN A 98 15.82 -14.35 8.07
C GLN A 98 14.67 -14.21 7.06
N HIS A 99 13.44 -13.95 7.53
CA HIS A 99 12.29 -13.81 6.64
C HIS A 99 12.42 -12.61 5.69
N ARG A 100 13.09 -11.55 6.13
CA ARG A 100 13.46 -10.42 5.27
C ARG A 100 14.35 -10.88 4.13
N GLN A 101 15.41 -11.64 4.42
CA GLN A 101 16.31 -12.13 3.38
C GLN A 101 15.58 -13.06 2.41
N GLU A 102 14.75 -13.98 2.92
CA GLU A 102 13.95 -14.87 2.08
C GLU A 102 13.00 -14.09 1.15
N ALA A 103 12.38 -13.00 1.60
CA ALA A 103 11.54 -12.14 0.77
C ALA A 103 12.35 -11.40 -0.32
N ILE A 104 13.55 -10.92 0.03
CA ILE A 104 14.48 -10.30 -0.91
C ILE A 104 14.89 -11.30 -1.99
N ASP A 105 15.26 -12.51 -1.60
CA ASP A 105 15.68 -13.57 -2.52
C ASP A 105 14.53 -13.95 -3.47
N ARG A 106 13.31 -14.11 -2.95
CA ARG A 106 12.11 -14.38 -3.77
C ARG A 106 11.79 -13.27 -4.78
N PHE A 107 12.04 -12.02 -4.44
CA PHE A 107 11.82 -10.88 -5.34
C PHE A 107 12.90 -10.76 -6.42
N ASN A 108 14.13 -11.17 -6.09
CA ASN A 108 15.28 -11.12 -7.00
C ASN A 108 15.38 -12.33 -7.93
N ASP A 109 14.68 -13.43 -7.64
CA ASP A 109 14.60 -14.61 -8.52
C ASP A 109 14.01 -14.24 -9.89
N ASP A 110 14.85 -14.31 -10.93
CA ASP A 110 14.53 -13.89 -12.31
C ASP A 110 13.45 -14.76 -13.00
N HIS A 111 13.03 -15.86 -12.36
CA HIS A 111 11.99 -16.75 -12.90
C HIS A 111 10.55 -16.34 -12.54
N LYS A 112 10.34 -15.28 -11.75
CA LYS A 112 9.00 -14.80 -11.37
C LYS A 112 8.64 -13.47 -12.04
N GLN A 113 7.74 -13.54 -13.03
CA GLN A 113 6.93 -12.39 -13.49
C GLN A 113 5.51 -12.42 -12.90
#